data_AF-A0A812DZI6-F1
#
_entry.id   AF-A0A812DZI6-F1
#
_cell.length_a   1.000
_cell.length_b   1.000
_cell.length_c   1.000
_cell.angle_alpha   90.00
_cell.angle_beta   90.00
_cell.angle_gamma   90.00
#
_symmetry.space_group_name_H-M   'P 1'
#
loop_
_entity.id
_entity.type
_entity.pdbx_description
1 polymer ?
#
loop_
_entity_poly.entity_id
_entity_poly.type
_entity_poly.pdbx_seq_one_letter_code
_entity_poly.pdbx_strand_id
1 'polypeptide(L)'
;MHLVNEVVTYVPAGVTMPASISPPTPVYLCVDNPTPNASPITLPSPSMEMVWHGEFERLFSQYFPDHWYLLPTNYPPINRWRTFKDSAKVRFSCQQCGHGWTSMKGRVIFWFYLNFTNSYGYVMFKLYGQQCMRCKNGCYEPAMWYPEEVVKVIGNVYNRVGQLHYGFVRPPLRIDRRAGKPRNQHNSELCQACKEGHCKEEWSFT
;
A
#
# COMPACT_ATOMS: atom_id res chain seq x y z
N MET A 1 14.86 47.97 29.23
CA MET A 1 14.80 48.37 27.81
C MET A 1 15.21 47.18 26.96
N HIS A 2 14.25 46.51 26.33
CA HIS A 2 14.32 46.11 24.92
C HIS A 2 12.91 45.68 24.50
N LEU A 3 12.54 46.20 23.34
CA LEU A 3 11.18 46.39 22.85
C LEU A 3 10.66 45.13 22.18
N VAL A 4 9.40 44.82 22.50
CA VAL A 4 8.50 43.93 21.78
C VAL A 4 8.16 44.61 20.45
N ASN A 5 8.52 44.00 19.33
CA ASN A 5 8.06 44.45 18.01
C ASN A 5 6.90 43.56 17.56
N GLU A 6 5.69 44.03 17.80
CA GLU A 6 4.52 43.65 17.03
C GLU A 6 4.62 44.26 15.62
N VAL A 7 4.38 43.45 14.59
CA VAL A 7 4.03 43.95 13.26
C VAL A 7 2.70 43.32 12.89
N VAL A 8 1.65 44.14 12.99
CA VAL A 8 0.32 43.87 12.42
C VAL A 8 0.39 44.24 10.94
N THR A 9 0.08 43.30 10.05
CA THR A 9 -0.27 43.61 8.66
C THR A 9 -1.72 43.21 8.39
N TYR A 10 -2.47 44.23 8.01
CA TYR A 10 -3.88 44.21 7.61
C TYR A 10 -4.00 43.61 6.19
N VAL A 11 -4.96 42.71 5.94
CA VAL A 11 -5.29 42.23 4.60
C VAL A 11 -6.79 42.45 4.34
N PRO A 12 -7.21 43.03 3.20
CA PRO A 12 -8.60 43.47 2.98
C PRO A 12 -9.55 42.29 2.74
N ALA A 13 -10.80 42.48 3.15
CA ALA A 13 -11.91 41.59 2.83
C ALA A 13 -12.29 41.67 1.34
N GLY A 14 -12.51 40.51 0.72
CA GLY A 14 -13.26 40.39 -0.53
C GLY A 14 -12.53 39.71 -1.69
N VAL A 15 -12.38 38.38 -1.62
CA VAL A 15 -12.33 37.51 -2.82
C VAL A 15 -13.05 36.21 -2.49
N THR A 16 -14.02 35.85 -3.32
CA THR A 16 -14.84 34.64 -3.29
C THR A 16 -13.98 33.37 -3.31
N MET A 17 -14.28 32.43 -2.40
CA MET A 17 -13.71 31.08 -2.35
C MET A 17 -14.04 30.31 -3.64
N PRO A 18 -13.06 29.80 -4.41
CA PRO A 18 -13.36 28.77 -5.39
C PRO A 18 -13.57 27.43 -4.68
N ALA A 19 -14.50 26.64 -5.23
CA ALA A 19 -14.93 25.35 -4.72
C ALA A 19 -13.77 24.35 -4.56
N SER A 20 -13.98 23.39 -3.66
CA SER A 20 -13.07 22.31 -3.29
C SER A 20 -12.32 21.73 -4.49
N ILE A 21 -11.00 21.93 -4.52
CA ILE A 21 -10.12 21.20 -5.43
C ILE A 21 -10.00 19.79 -4.87
N SER A 22 -10.79 18.87 -5.42
CA SER A 22 -10.55 17.44 -5.26
C SER A 22 -9.09 17.15 -5.63
N PRO A 23 -8.35 16.35 -4.84
CA PRO A 23 -6.95 16.08 -5.13
C PRO A 23 -6.81 15.49 -6.53
N PRO A 24 -5.75 15.86 -7.28
CA PRO A 24 -5.55 15.34 -8.63
C PRO A 24 -5.44 13.83 -8.57
N THR A 25 -6.36 13.14 -9.25
CA THR A 25 -6.24 11.71 -9.53
C THR A 25 -4.98 11.51 -10.37
N PRO A 26 -4.02 10.67 -9.96
CA PRO A 26 -2.95 10.24 -10.86
C PRO A 26 -3.61 9.54 -12.04
N VAL A 27 -3.45 10.14 -13.23
CA VAL A 27 -3.99 9.61 -14.48
C VAL A 27 -3.09 8.43 -14.87
N TYR A 28 -3.54 7.21 -14.63
CA TYR A 28 -2.89 6.02 -15.17
C TYR A 28 -3.62 5.67 -16.46
N LEU A 29 -3.33 6.43 -17.53
CA LEU A 29 -3.83 6.07 -18.86
C LEU A 29 -3.36 4.66 -19.18
N CYS A 30 -4.30 3.73 -19.28
CA CYS A 30 -4.09 2.50 -20.03
C CYS A 30 -3.87 2.92 -21.49
N VAL A 31 -2.60 3.00 -21.87
CA VAL A 31 -2.24 3.27 -23.27
C VAL A 31 -2.74 2.08 -24.09
N ASP A 32 -3.54 2.36 -25.12
CA ASP A 32 -3.97 1.42 -26.16
C ASP A 32 -2.78 0.98 -27.06
N ASN A 33 -1.65 0.60 -26.47
CA ASN A 33 -0.53 0.00 -27.20
C ASN A 33 0.21 -1.02 -26.31
N PRO A 34 0.28 -2.29 -26.73
CA PRO A 34 1.04 -3.31 -26.02
C PRO A 34 2.53 -3.14 -26.35
N THR A 35 3.22 -2.23 -25.66
CA THR A 35 4.67 -2.37 -25.50
C THR A 35 4.93 -3.43 -24.42
N PRO A 36 5.57 -4.56 -24.74
CA PRO A 36 6.00 -5.49 -23.71
C PRO A 36 7.13 -4.81 -22.94
N ASN A 37 7.08 -4.86 -21.61
CA ASN A 37 8.18 -4.49 -20.69
C ASN A 37 8.15 -3.06 -20.12
N ALA A 38 7.04 -2.68 -19.47
CA ALA A 38 7.06 -2.07 -18.13
C ALA A 38 5.63 -1.72 -17.74
N SER A 39 4.99 -2.54 -16.90
CA SER A 39 3.82 -2.06 -16.17
C SER A 39 4.31 -0.94 -15.22
N PRO A 40 3.63 0.22 -15.13
CA PRO A 40 4.00 1.26 -14.16
C PRO A 40 3.99 0.70 -12.74
N ILE A 41 4.88 1.18 -11.86
CA ILE A 41 4.87 0.78 -10.45
C ILE A 41 3.55 1.23 -9.84
N THR A 42 2.80 0.28 -9.27
CA THR A 42 1.57 0.59 -8.54
C THR A 42 1.96 1.19 -7.19
N LEU A 43 2.08 2.52 -7.18
CA LEU A 43 2.39 3.28 -5.98
C LEU A 43 1.11 3.64 -5.21
N PRO A 44 1.18 3.75 -3.87
CA PRO A 44 0.17 4.45 -3.12
C PRO A 44 -0.02 5.89 -3.64
N SER A 45 -1.19 6.50 -3.42
CA SER A 45 -1.32 7.95 -3.59
C SER A 45 -0.32 8.68 -2.67
N PRO A 46 0.12 9.92 -2.97
CA PRO A 46 1.09 10.63 -2.13
C PRO A 46 0.66 10.72 -0.65
N SER A 47 -0.63 10.93 -0.41
CA SER A 47 -1.21 10.91 0.95
C SER A 47 -1.08 9.56 1.64
N MET A 48 -1.25 8.46 0.90
CA MET A 48 -1.12 7.11 1.42
C MET A 48 0.34 6.68 1.54
N GLU A 49 1.23 7.15 0.68
CA GLU A 49 2.67 6.90 0.77
C GLU A 49 3.21 7.38 2.12
N MET A 50 2.80 8.56 2.59
CA MET A 50 3.12 9.04 3.93
C MET A 50 2.63 8.09 5.03
N VAL A 51 1.46 7.47 4.88
CA VAL A 51 0.95 6.49 5.86
C VAL A 51 1.78 5.21 5.84
N TRP A 52 2.13 4.70 4.65
CA TRP A 52 2.97 3.52 4.48
C TRP A 52 4.36 3.71 5.11
N HIS A 53 5.03 4.81 4.76
CA HIS A 53 6.37 5.11 5.27
C HIS A 53 6.34 5.50 6.75
N GLY A 54 5.41 6.34 7.18
CA GLY A 54 5.33 6.79 8.58
C GLY A 54 5.07 5.63 9.54
N GLU A 55 4.17 4.69 9.20
CA GLU A 55 3.94 3.51 10.02
C GLU A 55 5.14 2.55 10.00
N PHE A 56 5.78 2.39 8.83
CA PHE A 56 6.97 1.55 8.71
C PHE A 56 8.11 2.06 9.58
N GLU A 57 8.44 3.35 9.48
CA GLU A 57 9.49 3.99 10.29
C GLU A 57 9.19 3.89 11.79
N ARG A 58 7.94 4.13 12.19
CA ARG A 58 7.48 4.02 13.58
C ARG A 58 7.73 2.62 14.18
N LEU A 59 7.57 1.57 13.39
CA LEU A 59 7.76 0.20 13.85
C LEU A 59 9.20 -0.29 13.68
N PHE A 60 9.78 -0.16 12.49
CA PHE A 60 11.07 -0.74 12.15
C PHE A 60 12.27 -0.03 12.78
N SER A 61 12.14 1.23 13.23
CA SER A 61 13.17 1.91 14.03
C SER A 61 13.49 1.19 15.35
N GLN A 62 12.60 0.33 15.84
CA GLN A 62 12.82 -0.48 17.04
C GLN A 62 13.84 -1.61 16.84
N TYR A 63 14.23 -1.92 15.59
CA TYR A 63 15.23 -2.94 15.28
C TYR A 63 16.68 -2.44 15.35
N PHE A 64 16.93 -1.30 16.00
CA PHE A 64 18.28 -0.80 16.23
C PHE A 64 19.21 -1.91 16.78
N PRO A 65 20.43 -2.06 16.26
CA PRO A 65 21.17 -1.15 15.36
C PRO A 65 20.88 -1.32 13.86
N ASP A 66 19.98 -2.22 13.47
CA ASP A 66 19.69 -2.46 12.05
C ASP A 66 18.78 -1.38 11.47
N HIS A 67 19.15 -0.90 10.28
CA HIS A 67 18.44 0.14 9.53
C HIS A 67 17.61 -0.50 8.43
N TRP A 68 16.31 -0.22 8.41
CA TRP A 68 15.38 -0.84 7.49
C TRP A 68 14.77 0.16 6.50
N TYR A 69 14.61 -0.26 5.24
CA TYR A 69 14.02 0.56 4.17
C TYR A 69 12.79 -0.11 3.55
N LEU A 70 11.77 0.69 3.25
CA LEU A 70 10.56 0.26 2.54
C LEU A 70 10.60 0.72 1.09
N LEU A 71 10.39 -0.19 0.14
CA LEU A 71 10.52 0.09 -1.31
C LEU A 71 9.36 -0.54 -2.10
N PRO A 72 8.69 0.19 -3.01
CA PRO A 72 7.71 -0.40 -3.91
C PRO A 72 8.39 -1.18 -5.05
N THR A 73 7.74 -2.23 -5.55
CA THR A 73 8.19 -3.01 -6.71
C THR A 73 7.04 -3.63 -7.49
N ASN A 74 7.26 -3.91 -8.77
CA ASN A 74 6.34 -4.71 -9.61
C ASN A 74 6.74 -6.18 -9.72
N TYR A 75 8.00 -6.48 -9.42
CA TYR A 75 8.61 -7.79 -9.62
C TYR A 75 9.23 -8.29 -8.31
N PRO A 76 9.21 -9.61 -8.08
CA PRO A 76 9.94 -10.16 -6.95
C PRO A 76 11.45 -9.85 -7.10
N PRO A 77 12.18 -9.63 -6.00
CA PRO A 77 13.62 -9.49 -6.04
C PRO A 77 14.25 -10.77 -6.63
N ILE A 78 15.38 -10.62 -7.34
CA ILE A 78 16.10 -11.72 -7.99
C ILE A 78 16.64 -12.73 -6.96
N ASN A 79 16.99 -12.24 -5.77
CA ASN A 79 17.52 -13.04 -4.68
C ASN A 79 16.41 -13.73 -3.89
N ARG A 80 16.73 -14.83 -3.19
CA ARG A 80 15.78 -15.60 -2.35
C ARG A 80 15.42 -14.88 -1.04
N TRP A 81 14.82 -13.70 -1.16
CA TRP A 81 14.29 -12.93 -0.04
C TRP A 81 13.12 -13.68 0.60
N ARG A 82 12.91 -13.46 1.90
CA ARG A 82 11.75 -14.01 2.61
C ARG A 82 10.50 -13.34 2.07
N THR A 83 9.43 -14.12 1.89
CA THR A 83 8.16 -13.62 1.36
C THR A 83 7.10 -13.65 2.45
N PHE A 84 6.34 -12.57 2.56
CA PHE A 84 5.17 -12.47 3.42
C PHE A 84 4.01 -11.87 2.65
N LYS A 85 2.80 -12.38 2.83
CA LYS A 85 1.60 -11.95 2.09
C LYS A 85 0.52 -11.59 3.09
N ASP A 86 -0.25 -10.57 2.76
CA ASP A 86 -1.36 -10.15 3.61
C ASP A 86 -2.56 -9.70 2.77
N SER A 87 -3.72 -9.65 3.42
CA SER A 87 -4.98 -9.22 2.84
C SER A 87 -5.55 -8.04 3.60
N ALA A 88 -6.22 -7.17 2.86
CA ALA A 88 -6.86 -5.99 3.39
C ALA A 88 -8.21 -5.75 2.73
N LYS A 89 -9.03 -4.93 3.40
CA LYS A 89 -10.14 -4.26 2.73
C LYS A 89 -9.60 -3.07 1.92
N VAL A 90 -9.96 -2.99 0.66
CA VAL A 90 -9.56 -1.89 -0.25
C VAL A 90 -10.72 -1.45 -1.12
N ARG A 91 -10.61 -0.26 -1.72
CA ARG A 91 -11.49 0.22 -2.78
C ARG A 91 -10.78 0.24 -4.11
N PHE A 92 -11.55 0.17 -5.19
CA PHE A 92 -11.10 0.39 -6.55
C PHE A 92 -12.07 1.36 -7.22
N SER A 93 -11.57 2.11 -8.20
CA SER A 93 -12.38 2.99 -9.04
C SER A 93 -11.88 2.85 -10.46
N CYS A 94 -12.76 2.48 -11.38
CA CYS A 94 -12.39 2.37 -12.78
C CYS A 94 -12.17 3.76 -13.37
N GLN A 95 -11.00 3.99 -13.96
CA GLN A 95 -10.68 5.28 -14.56
C GLN A 95 -11.50 5.56 -15.83
N GLN A 96 -11.94 4.51 -16.53
CA GLN A 96 -12.68 4.64 -17.79
C GLN A 96 -14.19 4.91 -17.56
N CYS A 97 -14.84 4.17 -16.67
CA CYS A 97 -16.30 4.26 -16.48
C CYS A 97 -16.73 4.82 -15.12
N GLY A 98 -15.80 5.18 -14.24
CA GLY A 98 -16.08 5.68 -12.89
C GLY A 98 -16.69 4.64 -11.95
N HIS A 99 -16.81 3.38 -12.37
CA HIS A 99 -17.37 2.33 -11.52
C HIS A 99 -16.46 2.06 -10.32
N GLY A 100 -16.95 2.36 -9.12
CA GLY A 100 -16.28 2.04 -7.86
C GLY A 100 -16.75 0.74 -7.24
N TRP A 101 -15.83 -0.03 -6.65
CA TRP A 101 -16.15 -1.24 -5.87
C TRP A 101 -15.23 -1.40 -4.67
N THR A 102 -15.67 -2.20 -3.70
CA THR A 102 -14.88 -2.56 -2.50
C THR A 102 -14.54 -4.04 -2.56
N SER A 103 -13.31 -4.38 -2.21
CA SER A 103 -12.83 -5.76 -2.09
C SER A 103 -12.39 -6.03 -0.66
N MET A 104 -12.86 -7.12 -0.06
CA MET A 104 -12.30 -7.65 1.20
C MET A 104 -11.04 -8.51 0.97
N LYS A 105 -10.65 -8.71 -0.29
CA LYS A 105 -9.45 -9.44 -0.70
C LYS A 105 -8.51 -8.52 -1.51
N GLY A 106 -8.27 -7.31 -1.04
CA GLY A 106 -7.10 -6.53 -1.47
C GLY A 106 -5.84 -7.27 -1.03
N ARG A 107 -4.82 -7.35 -1.89
CA ARG A 107 -3.62 -8.14 -1.62
C ARG A 107 -2.38 -7.27 -1.65
N VAL A 108 -1.49 -7.52 -0.69
CA VAL A 108 -0.11 -7.04 -0.67
C VAL A 108 0.81 -8.23 -0.49
N ILE A 109 1.95 -8.18 -1.16
CA ILE A 109 3.07 -9.07 -0.94
C ILE A 109 4.27 -8.24 -0.53
N PHE A 110 5.00 -8.74 0.45
CA PHE A 110 6.25 -8.20 0.94
C PHE A 110 7.36 -9.20 0.68
N TRP A 111 8.50 -8.70 0.23
CA TRP A 111 9.76 -9.42 0.22
C TRP A 111 10.72 -8.71 1.15
N PHE A 112 11.42 -9.45 2.00
CA PHE A 112 12.37 -8.84 2.91
C PHE A 112 13.65 -9.63 3.09
N TYR A 113 14.69 -8.89 3.40
CA TYR A 113 16.04 -9.38 3.59
C TYR A 113 16.78 -8.47 4.56
N LEU A 114 17.58 -9.06 5.44
CA LEU A 114 18.48 -8.38 6.35
C LEU A 114 19.91 -8.83 6.04
N ASN A 115 20.80 -7.86 5.82
CA ASN A 115 22.23 -8.09 5.75
C ASN A 115 22.86 -7.81 7.12
N PHE A 116 23.18 -8.89 7.85
CA PHE A 116 23.81 -8.79 9.17
C PHE A 116 25.23 -8.22 9.15
N THR A 117 25.92 -8.22 8.01
CA THR A 117 27.30 -7.73 7.92
C THR A 117 27.37 -6.20 8.00
N ASN A 118 26.34 -5.51 7.50
CA ASN A 118 26.30 -4.05 7.47
C ASN A 118 25.05 -3.45 8.12
N SER A 119 24.25 -4.27 8.81
CA SER A 119 23.05 -3.85 9.54
C SER A 119 22.03 -3.11 8.67
N TYR A 120 21.89 -3.51 7.40
CA TYR A 120 20.88 -2.98 6.48
C TYR A 120 19.82 -4.03 6.11
N GLY A 121 18.57 -3.69 6.40
CA GLY A 121 17.38 -4.44 6.05
C GLY A 121 16.54 -3.74 4.99
N TYR A 122 15.85 -4.53 4.18
CA TYR A 122 14.99 -4.04 3.12
C TYR A 122 13.68 -4.80 3.13
N VAL A 123 12.58 -4.06 2.98
CA VAL A 123 11.25 -4.58 2.72
C VAL A 123 10.78 -4.01 1.39
N MET A 124 10.70 -4.86 0.37
CA MET A 124 10.06 -4.53 -0.90
C MET A 124 8.58 -4.93 -0.85
N PHE A 125 7.68 -4.18 -1.48
CA PHE A 125 6.27 -4.52 -1.53
C PHE A 125 5.62 -4.28 -2.89
N LYS A 126 4.60 -5.08 -3.20
CA LYS A 126 3.72 -4.90 -4.37
C LYS A 126 2.26 -4.88 -3.94
N LEU A 127 1.53 -3.89 -4.42
CA LEU A 127 0.08 -3.77 -4.25
C LEU A 127 -0.62 -4.30 -5.49
N TYR A 128 -1.56 -5.22 -5.30
CA TYR A 128 -2.27 -5.86 -6.40
C TYR A 128 -3.54 -5.10 -6.80
N GLY A 129 -3.71 -4.93 -8.11
CA GLY A 129 -4.91 -4.33 -8.70
C GLY A 129 -6.04 -5.32 -9.01
N GLN A 130 -7.17 -4.77 -9.45
CA GLN A 130 -8.32 -5.52 -9.97
C GLN A 130 -8.86 -4.91 -11.24
N GLN A 131 -9.29 -5.72 -12.20
CA GLN A 131 -9.93 -5.26 -13.43
C GLN A 131 -11.37 -4.84 -13.16
N CYS A 132 -11.84 -3.81 -13.86
CA CYS A 132 -13.22 -3.38 -13.78
C CYS A 132 -14.17 -4.44 -14.38
N MET A 133 -15.18 -4.87 -13.62
CA MET A 133 -16.16 -5.84 -14.10
C MET A 133 -17.06 -5.35 -15.24
N ARG A 134 -17.21 -4.02 -15.40
CA ARG A 134 -18.03 -3.40 -16.45
C ARG A 134 -17.27 -3.25 -17.75
N CYS A 135 -16.04 -2.75 -17.68
CA CYS A 135 -15.21 -2.52 -18.87
C CYS A 135 -14.50 -3.78 -19.35
N LYS A 136 -13.97 -4.60 -18.44
CA LYS A 136 -13.14 -5.79 -18.75
C LYS A 136 -12.04 -5.51 -19.79
N ASN A 137 -11.46 -4.32 -19.74
CA ASN A 137 -10.49 -3.82 -20.72
C ASN A 137 -9.08 -4.44 -20.58
N GLY A 138 -8.90 -5.45 -19.72
CA GLY A 138 -7.60 -6.08 -19.49
C GLY A 138 -6.70 -5.34 -18.49
N CYS A 139 -7.01 -4.09 -18.13
CA CYS A 139 -6.18 -3.28 -17.25
C CYS A 139 -6.57 -3.44 -15.77
N TYR A 140 -5.56 -3.45 -14.89
CA TYR A 140 -5.77 -3.52 -13.45
C TYR A 140 -5.85 -2.12 -12.85
N GLU A 141 -6.94 -1.84 -12.16
CA GLU A 141 -7.09 -0.61 -11.38
C GLU A 141 -6.29 -0.70 -10.08
N PRO A 142 -5.57 0.35 -9.68
CA PRO A 142 -4.80 0.37 -8.44
C PRO A 142 -5.73 0.33 -7.21
N ALA A 143 -5.28 -0.38 -6.17
CA ALA A 143 -6.04 -0.45 -4.92
C ALA A 143 -5.91 0.85 -4.12
N MET A 144 -7.05 1.40 -3.70
CA MET A 144 -7.14 2.47 -2.72
C MET A 144 -7.24 1.86 -1.32
N TRP A 145 -6.18 2.04 -0.53
CA TRP A 145 -6.06 1.50 0.82
C TRP A 145 -6.65 2.46 1.86
N TYR A 146 -7.06 1.91 3.00
CA TYR A 146 -7.40 2.70 4.19
C TYR A 146 -6.22 2.75 5.14
N PRO A 147 -5.99 3.87 5.86
CA PRO A 147 -4.87 3.99 6.78
C PRO A 147 -4.78 2.85 7.81
N GLU A 148 -5.90 2.44 8.39
CA GLU A 148 -5.94 1.36 9.38
C GLU A 148 -5.56 -0.02 8.80
N GLU A 149 -5.82 -0.24 7.50
CA GLU A 149 -5.43 -1.47 6.82
C GLU A 149 -3.91 -1.47 6.54
N VAL A 150 -3.33 -0.30 6.26
CA VAL A 150 -1.87 -0.11 6.16
C VAL A 150 -1.20 -0.40 7.50
N VAL A 151 -1.70 0.20 8.58
CA VAL A 151 -1.23 -0.07 9.96
C VAL A 151 -1.24 -1.56 10.27
N LYS A 152 -2.31 -2.25 9.90
CA LYS A 152 -2.44 -3.69 10.10
C LYS A 152 -1.39 -4.49 9.32
N VAL A 153 -1.26 -4.27 8.00
CA VAL A 153 -0.33 -5.08 7.17
C VAL A 153 1.14 -4.77 7.46
N ILE A 154 1.47 -3.52 7.78
CA ILE A 154 2.83 -3.14 8.20
C ILE A 154 3.17 -3.73 9.57
N GLY A 155 2.25 -3.71 10.53
CA GLY A 155 2.42 -4.39 11.81
C GLY A 155 2.63 -5.90 11.65
N ASN A 156 1.93 -6.53 10.71
CA ASN A 156 2.09 -7.96 10.45
C ASN A 156 3.46 -8.32 9.83
N VAL A 157 3.94 -7.55 8.84
CA VAL A 157 5.29 -7.79 8.27
C VAL A 157 6.38 -7.46 9.27
N TYR A 158 6.22 -6.40 10.08
CA TYR A 158 7.10 -6.09 11.21
C TYR A 158 7.24 -7.30 12.13
N ASN A 159 6.12 -7.84 12.61
CA ASN A 159 6.12 -9.01 13.49
C ASN A 159 6.77 -10.25 12.83
N ARG A 160 6.56 -10.46 11.53
CA ARG A 160 7.20 -11.57 10.81
C ARG A 160 8.71 -11.40 10.70
N VAL A 161 9.18 -10.19 10.45
CA VAL A 161 10.62 -9.85 10.47
C VAL A 161 11.19 -10.09 11.86
N GLY A 162 10.51 -9.59 12.90
CA GLY A 162 10.86 -9.77 14.31
C GLY A 162 11.01 -11.24 14.69
N GLN A 163 10.07 -12.07 14.23
CA GLN A 163 10.10 -13.51 14.48
C GLN A 163 11.31 -14.20 13.84
N LEU A 164 11.67 -13.82 12.61
CA LEU A 164 12.71 -14.51 11.85
C LEU A 164 14.13 -14.02 12.15
N HIS A 165 14.28 -12.76 12.59
CA HIS A 165 15.58 -12.12 12.75
C HIS A 165 15.88 -11.63 14.17
N TYR A 166 14.86 -11.39 14.99
CA TYR A 166 15.00 -10.72 16.30
C TYR A 166 14.38 -11.48 17.47
N GLY A 167 14.04 -12.75 17.28
CA GLY A 167 13.58 -13.64 18.36
C GLY A 167 12.18 -13.36 18.91
N PHE A 168 11.31 -12.64 18.18
CA PHE A 168 9.95 -12.42 18.65
C PHE A 168 9.20 -13.74 18.81
N VAL A 169 8.53 -13.90 19.97
CA VAL A 169 7.65 -15.04 20.21
C VAL A 169 6.40 -14.86 19.34
N ARG A 170 6.31 -15.65 18.26
CA ARG A 170 5.24 -15.71 17.24
C ARG A 170 3.93 -15.02 17.68
N PRO A 171 3.81 -13.69 17.51
CA PRO A 171 2.57 -13.02 17.86
C PRO A 171 1.48 -13.45 16.88
N PRO A 172 0.21 -13.53 17.31
CA PRO A 172 -0.88 -13.91 16.43
C PRO A 172 -0.99 -12.93 15.25
N LEU A 173 -1.18 -13.46 14.05
CA LEU A 173 -1.37 -12.64 12.87
C LEU A 173 -2.67 -11.84 13.01
N ARG A 174 -2.62 -10.52 12.79
CA ARG A 174 -3.84 -9.71 12.74
C ARG A 174 -4.54 -9.94 11.40
N ILE A 175 -5.53 -10.82 11.41
CA ILE A 175 -6.32 -11.21 10.23
C ILE A 175 -7.57 -10.34 10.08
N ASP A 176 -8.01 -9.71 11.17
CA ASP A 176 -9.18 -8.82 11.19
C ASP A 176 -9.04 -7.70 10.16
N ARG A 177 -10.13 -7.46 9.44
CA ARG A 177 -10.27 -6.41 8.44
C ARG A 177 -11.30 -5.42 8.94
N ARG A 178 -11.19 -4.17 8.51
CA ARG A 178 -12.22 -3.15 8.71
C ARG A 178 -13.57 -3.72 8.30
N ALA A 179 -14.55 -3.63 9.21
CA ALA A 179 -15.90 -4.13 8.95
C ALA A 179 -16.48 -3.58 7.64
N GLY A 180 -17.21 -4.42 6.93
CA GLY A 180 -17.87 -4.05 5.69
C GLY A 180 -18.94 -5.05 5.33
N LYS A 181 -19.92 -4.59 4.55
CA LYS A 181 -20.93 -5.45 3.90
C LYS A 181 -20.59 -5.54 2.42
N PRO A 182 -19.55 -6.33 2.02
CA PRO A 182 -19.25 -6.50 0.61
C PRO A 182 -20.48 -7.08 -0.09
N ARG A 183 -20.92 -6.41 -1.16
CA ARG A 183 -22.12 -6.84 -1.89
C ARG A 183 -21.90 -8.14 -2.67
N ASN A 184 -20.65 -8.41 -3.06
CA ASN A 184 -20.28 -9.52 -3.94
C ASN A 184 -19.13 -10.34 -3.36
N GLN A 185 -19.09 -11.63 -3.70
CA GLN A 185 -17.95 -12.49 -3.45
C GLN A 185 -16.75 -12.07 -4.32
N HIS A 186 -15.56 -12.49 -3.91
CA HIS A 186 -14.32 -12.22 -4.63
C HIS A 186 -14.32 -12.89 -6.02
N ASN A 187 -14.19 -12.10 -7.08
CA ASN A 187 -14.01 -12.63 -8.44
C ASN A 187 -12.50 -12.80 -8.74
N SER A 188 -12.07 -14.06 -8.87
CA SER A 188 -10.67 -14.43 -9.15
C SER A 188 -10.23 -14.10 -10.58
N GLU A 189 -11.16 -14.02 -11.54
CA GLU A 189 -10.84 -13.72 -12.94
C GLU A 189 -10.38 -12.28 -13.14
N LEU A 190 -10.87 -11.37 -12.29
CA LEU A 190 -10.56 -9.95 -12.34
C LEU A 190 -9.41 -9.56 -11.40
N CYS A 191 -8.90 -10.49 -10.59
CA CYS A 191 -7.91 -10.22 -9.55
C CYS A 191 -6.48 -10.48 -10.02
N GLN A 192 -5.63 -9.46 -10.01
CA GLN A 192 -4.22 -9.59 -10.42
C GLN A 192 -3.50 -10.65 -9.58
N ALA A 193 -3.69 -10.61 -8.25
CA ALA A 193 -3.07 -11.58 -7.35
C ALA A 193 -3.54 -13.02 -7.62
N CYS A 194 -4.77 -13.24 -8.10
CA CYS A 194 -5.23 -14.57 -8.50
C CYS A 194 -4.50 -15.05 -9.76
N LYS A 195 -4.40 -14.18 -10.76
CA LYS A 195 -3.69 -14.47 -12.01
C LYS A 195 -2.20 -14.76 -11.79
N GLU A 196 -1.59 -14.12 -10.80
CA GLU A 196 -0.20 -14.37 -10.38
C GLU A 196 -0.07 -15.48 -9.31
N GLY A 197 -1.16 -16.18 -8.92
CA GLY A 197 -1.09 -17.30 -7.97
C GLY A 197 -0.83 -16.91 -6.51
N HIS A 198 -1.01 -15.63 -6.16
CA HIS A 198 -0.76 -15.06 -4.83
C HIS A 198 -2.02 -14.85 -3.98
N CYS A 199 -3.20 -15.24 -4.47
CA CYS A 199 -4.47 -15.08 -3.76
C CYS A 199 -4.98 -16.38 -3.10
N LYS A 200 -4.10 -17.20 -2.50
CA LYS A 200 -4.52 -18.40 -1.74
C LYS A 200 -5.11 -18.02 -0.37
N GLU A 201 -5.84 -18.94 0.27
CA GLU A 201 -6.53 -18.73 1.55
C GLU A 201 -5.57 -18.51 2.74
N GLU A 202 -6.17 -18.05 3.83
CA GLU A 202 -5.58 -17.40 5.00
C GLU A 202 -4.16 -17.84 5.34
N TRP A 203 -3.26 -16.86 5.34
CA TRP A 203 -1.84 -17.09 5.62
C TRP A 203 -1.70 -17.38 7.12
N SER A 204 -1.48 -18.64 7.47
CA SER A 204 -0.86 -18.93 8.76
C SER A 204 0.62 -18.57 8.63
N PHE A 205 1.21 -18.07 9.71
CA PHE A 205 2.64 -18.31 9.87
C PHE A 205 2.79 -19.83 9.78
N THR A 206 3.47 -20.35 8.77
CA THR A 206 4.08 -21.68 8.85
C THR A 206 5.48 -21.49 9.38
#